data_AF-A0A7Y4VKA2-F1
#
_entry.id   AF-A0A7Y4VKA2-F1
#
_cell.length_a   1.000
_cell.length_b   1.000
_cell.length_c   1.000
_cell.angle_alpha   90.00
_cell.angle_beta   90.00
_cell.angle_gamma   90.00
#
_symmetry.space_group_name_H-M   'P 1'
#
loop_
_entity.id
_entity.type
_entity.pdbx_description
1 polymer ?
#
loop_
_entity_poly.entity_id
_entity_poly.type
_entity_poly.pdbx_seq_one_letter_code
_entity_poly.pdbx_strand_id
1 'polypeptide(L)'
;MKNKIVGVNLIILLVYTILIIAFSSGSEKGLGILIGLAFCISIHSGLNFIVAIASFINKSKENGRSFLLSALLIVLIGFPSCWIGAQV
;
A
#
# COMPACT_ATOMS: atom_id res chain seq x y z
N MET A 1 -18.14 -10.05 -6.50
CA MET A 1 -16.73 -9.70 -6.78
C MET A 1 -16.14 -8.62 -5.86
N LYS A 2 -16.82 -8.24 -4.75
CA LYS A 2 -16.48 -7.09 -3.87
C LYS A 2 -15.12 -7.16 -3.16
N ASN A 3 -14.65 -8.38 -2.85
CA ASN A 3 -13.45 -8.58 -2.04
C ASN A 3 -12.16 -8.80 -2.87
N LYS A 4 -12.28 -8.96 -4.19
CA LYS A 4 -11.12 -9.23 -5.04
C LYS A 4 -10.17 -8.03 -5.13
N ILE A 5 -10.71 -6.81 -5.23
CA ILE A 5 -9.89 -5.59 -5.37
C ILE A 5 -9.07 -5.35 -4.09
N VAL A 6 -9.72 -5.38 -2.93
CA VAL A 6 -9.06 -5.19 -1.63
C VAL A 6 -8.04 -6.30 -1.38
N GLY A 7 -8.39 -7.56 -1.65
CA GLY A 7 -7.49 -8.69 -1.48
C GLY A 7 -6.24 -8.61 -2.37
N VAL A 8 -6.39 -8.26 -3.64
CA VAL A 8 -5.26 -8.08 -4.55
C VAL A 8 -4.34 -6.95 -4.09
N ASN A 9 -4.89 -5.81 -3.67
CA ASN A 9 -4.10 -4.70 -3.15
C ASN A 9 -3.33 -5.05 -1.88
N LEU A 10 -3.91 -5.85 -0.98
CA LEU A 10 -3.22 -6.38 0.20
C LEU A 10 -2.09 -7.35 -0.17
N ILE A 11 -2.31 -8.22 -1.16
CA ILE A 11 -1.27 -9.13 -1.65
C ILE A 11 -0.12 -8.33 -2.26
N ILE A 12 -0.41 -7.28 -3.05
CA ILE A 12 0.61 -6.40 -3.62
C ILE A 12 1.44 -5.75 -2.50
N LEU A 13 0.77 -5.20 -1.46
CA LEU A 13 1.41 -4.67 -0.26
C LEU A 13 2.39 -5.67 0.36
N LEU A 14 1.93 -6.89 0.59
CA LEU A 14 2.74 -7.96 1.18
C LEU A 14 3.96 -8.28 0.32
N VAL A 15 3.77 -8.43 -1.00
CA VAL A 15 4.83 -8.81 -1.94
C VAL A 15 5.94 -7.77 -1.98
N TYR A 16 5.62 -6.48 -2.18
CA TYR A 16 6.70 -5.48 -2.23
C TYR A 16 7.34 -5.25 -0.87
N THR A 17 6.61 -5.43 0.24
CA THR A 17 7.20 -5.34 1.60
C THR A 17 8.27 -6.40 1.78
N ILE A 18 7.98 -7.66 1.41
CA ILE A 18 8.94 -8.75 1.49
C ILE A 18 10.14 -8.49 0.56
N LEU A 19 9.89 -8.02 -0.67
CA LEU A 19 10.97 -7.73 -1.62
C LEU A 19 11.90 -6.62 -1.11
N ILE A 20 11.35 -5.52 -0.59
CA ILE A 20 12.17 -4.41 -0.06
C ILE A 20 13.03 -4.89 1.11
N ILE A 21 12.48 -5.70 2.02
CA ILE A 21 13.24 -6.24 3.16
C ILE A 21 14.31 -7.22 2.69
N ALA A 22 13.98 -8.12 1.76
CA ALA A 22 14.90 -9.17 1.28
C ALA A 22 16.07 -8.61 0.45
N PHE A 23 15.83 -7.56 -0.33
CA PHE A 23 16.82 -6.98 -1.24
C PHE A 23 17.54 -5.75 -0.67
N SER A 24 17.13 -5.22 0.48
CA SER A 24 17.87 -4.13 1.13
C SER A 24 19.19 -4.66 1.70
N SER A 25 20.31 -4.03 1.31
CA SER A 25 21.70 -4.37 1.67
C SER A 25 22.50 -3.11 1.97
N GLY A 26 23.29 -3.08 3.06
CA GLY A 26 24.14 -1.93 3.43
C GLY A 26 24.08 -1.54 4.92
N SER A 27 24.88 -0.56 5.35
CA SER A 27 24.88 -0.08 6.75
C SER A 27 23.67 0.79 7.10
N GLU A 28 22.99 1.35 6.10
CA GLU A 28 21.79 2.21 6.22
C GLU A 28 20.49 1.41 5.99
N LYS A 29 20.52 0.08 6.16
CA LYS A 29 19.42 -0.84 5.81
C LYS A 29 18.05 -0.37 6.34
N GLY A 30 17.97 -0.04 7.63
CA GLY A 30 16.71 0.33 8.27
C GLY A 30 16.11 1.63 7.70
N LEU A 31 16.93 2.67 7.49
CA LEU A 31 16.47 3.93 6.92
C LEU A 31 16.04 3.78 5.46
N GLY A 32 16.82 3.01 4.68
CA GLY A 32 16.50 2.71 3.27
C GLY A 32 15.20 1.92 3.11
N ILE A 33 14.98 0.91 3.97
CA ILE A 33 13.74 0.13 4.03
C ILE A 33 12.56 1.05 4.39
N LEU A 34 12.71 1.89 5.41
CA LEU A 34 11.65 2.81 5.85
C LEU A 34 11.24 3.78 4.73
N ILE A 35 12.21 4.44 4.10
CA ILE A 35 11.95 5.39 3.02
C ILE A 35 11.33 4.68 1.81
N GLY A 36 11.87 3.51 1.43
CA GLY A 36 11.35 2.72 0.33
C GLY A 36 9.91 2.27 0.54
N LEU A 37 9.60 1.70 1.71
CA LEU A 37 8.24 1.30 2.09
C LEU A 37 7.30 2.50 2.14
N ALA A 38 7.69 3.59 2.81
CA ALA A 38 6.86 4.78 2.93
C ALA A 38 6.52 5.38 1.56
N PHE A 39 7.49 5.40 0.64
CA PHE A 39 7.28 5.88 -0.73
C PHE A 39 6.32 4.97 -1.51
N CYS A 40 6.53 3.65 -1.49
CA CYS A 40 5.66 2.69 -2.16
C CYS A 40 4.22 2.73 -1.62
N ILE A 41 4.05 2.77 -0.30
CA ILE A 41 2.73 2.85 0.36
C ILE A 41 2.03 4.16 0.00
N SER A 42 2.76 5.28 -0.02
CA SER A 42 2.19 6.59 -0.37
C SER A 42 1.68 6.61 -1.82
N ILE A 43 2.47 6.10 -2.76
CA ILE A 43 2.06 5.99 -4.17
C ILE A 43 0.88 5.03 -4.31
N HIS A 44 0.94 3.86 -3.69
CA HIS A 44 -0.10 2.83 -3.81
C HIS A 44 -1.43 3.30 -3.21
N SER A 45 -1.40 3.95 -2.04
CA SER A 45 -2.58 4.56 -1.43
C SER A 45 -3.11 5.72 -2.27
N GLY A 46 -2.23 6.61 -2.74
CA GLY A 46 -2.59 7.74 -3.60
C GLY A 46 -3.26 7.31 -4.90
N LEU A 47 -2.74 6.28 -5.58
CA LEU A 47 -3.36 5.72 -6.78
C LEU A 47 -4.74 5.13 -6.49
N ASN A 48 -4.89 4.36 -5.41
CA ASN A 48 -6.21 3.84 -5.01
C ASN A 48 -7.19 4.97 -4.70
N PHE A 49 -6.73 6.07 -4.09
CA PHE A 49 -7.55 7.23 -3.80
C PHE A 49 -8.01 7.96 -5.08
N ILE A 50 -7.11 8.17 -6.05
CA ILE A 50 -7.44 8.76 -7.36
C ILE A 50 -8.46 7.89 -8.11
N VAL A 51 -8.24 6.57 -8.14
CA VAL A 51 -9.18 5.62 -8.78
C VAL A 51 -10.53 5.58 -8.06
N ALA A 52 -10.54 5.72 -6.73
CA ALA A 52 -11.77 5.85 -5.96
C ALA A 52 -12.57 7.10 -6.38
N ILE A 53 -11.92 8.26 -6.46
CA ILE A 53 -12.52 9.51 -6.93
C ILE A 53 -13.08 9.35 -8.36
N ALA A 54 -12.28 8.82 -9.28
CA ALA A 54 -12.71 8.56 -10.65
C ALA A 54 -13.93 7.61 -10.73
N SER A 55 -13.97 6.58 -9.89
CA SER A 55 -15.12 5.67 -9.80
C SER A 55 -16.38 6.36 -9.27
N PHE A 56 -16.25 7.31 -8.34
CA PHE A 56 -17.39 8.10 -7.87
C PHE A 56 -17.94 9.03 -8.96
N ILE A 57 -17.06 9.64 -9.76
CA ILE A 57 -17.45 10.47 -10.91
C ILE A 57 -18.20 9.64 -11.96
N ASN A 58 -17.73 8.42 -12.23
CA ASN A 58 -18.37 7.48 -13.17
C ASN A 58 -19.65 6.80 -12.63
N LYS A 59 -20.26 7.33 -11.56
CA LYS A 59 -21.44 6.78 -10.86
C LYS A 59 -21.29 5.34 -10.34
N SER A 60 -20.10 4.76 -10.43
CA SER A 60 -19.78 3.43 -9.91
C SER A 60 -19.40 3.52 -8.43
N LYS A 61 -20.37 3.93 -7.59
CA LYS A 61 -20.19 4.12 -6.13
C LYS A 61 -19.69 2.86 -5.43
N GLU A 62 -20.01 1.67 -5.93
CA GLU A 62 -19.57 0.41 -5.33
C GLU A 62 -18.06 0.23 -5.48
N ASN A 63 -17.51 0.37 -6.69
CA ASN A 63 -16.07 0.30 -6.92
C ASN A 63 -15.31 1.41 -6.18
N GLY A 64 -15.85 2.64 -6.16
CA GLY A 64 -15.23 3.76 -5.43
C GLY A 64 -15.04 3.48 -3.95
N ARG A 65 -16.05 2.87 -3.29
CA ARG A 65 -15.95 2.46 -1.88
C ARG A 65 -14.90 1.36 -1.66
N SER A 66 -14.82 0.36 -2.55
CA SER A 66 -13.80 -0.69 -2.46
C SER A 66 -12.38 -0.14 -2.58
N PHE A 67 -12.14 0.80 -3.49
CA PHE A 67 -10.83 1.45 -3.63
C PHE A 67 -10.48 2.35 -2.44
N LEU A 68 -11.45 3.08 -1.89
CA LEU A 68 -11.26 3.88 -0.67
C LEU A 68 -10.92 3.00 0.54
N LEU A 69 -11.66 1.92 0.75
CA LEU A 69 -11.37 0.94 1.81
C LEU A 69 -9.99 0.32 1.64
N SER A 70 -9.62 0.02 0.39
CA SER A 70 -8.29 -0.49 0.09
C SER A 70 -7.19 0.51 0.41
N ALA A 71 -7.37 1.79 0.05
CA ALA A 71 -6.40 2.84 0.36
C ALA A 71 -6.23 3.00 1.89
N LEU A 72 -7.34 2.99 2.62
CA LEU A 72 -7.34 3.06 4.08
C LEU A 72 -6.59 1.88 4.72
N LEU A 73 -6.86 0.65 4.25
CA LEU A 73 -6.19 -0.56 4.74
C LEU A 73 -4.70 -0.56 4.43
N ILE A 74 -4.30 -0.10 3.23
CA ILE A 74 -2.90 0.00 2.84
C ILE A 74 -2.15 0.96 3.78
N VAL A 75 -2.74 2.09 4.14
CA VAL A 75 -2.11 3.02 5.09
C VAL A 75 -2.09 2.42 6.49
N LEU A 76 -3.21 1.84 6.94
CA LEU A 76 -3.35 1.29 8.29
C LEU A 76 -2.37 0.13 8.56
N ILE A 77 -2.14 -0.73 7.56
CA ILE A 77 -1.28 -1.92 7.68
C ILE A 77 0.15 -1.61 7.21
N GLY A 78 0.30 -0.80 6.17
CA GLY A 78 1.60 -0.42 5.62
C GLY A 78 2.40 0.48 6.56
N PHE A 79 1.75 1.42 7.25
CA PHE A 79 2.47 2.35 8.13
C PHE A 79 3.19 1.65 9.30
N PRO A 80 2.57 0.69 10.04
CA PRO A 80 3.29 -0.16 10.99
C PRO A 80 4.43 -0.97 10.35
N SER A 81 4.24 -1.41 9.10
CA SER A 81 5.26 -2.19 8.38
C SER A 81 6.52 -1.37 8.10
N CYS A 82 6.40 -0.05 7.88
CA CYS A 82 7.54 0.87 7.79
C CYS A 82 8.35 0.90 9.09
N TRP A 83 7.68 0.90 10.25
CA TRP A 83 8.34 0.93 11.55
C TRP A 83 9.07 -0.38 11.84
N ILE A 84 8.44 -1.52 11.56
CA ILE A 84 9.06 -2.84 11.69
C ILE A 84 10.30 -2.93 10.80
N GLY A 85 10.19 -2.51 9.54
CA GLY A 85 11.32 -2.52 8.60
C GLY A 85 12.50 -1.63 9.00
N ALA A 86 12.26 -0.58 9.79
CA ALA A 86 13.33 0.28 10.31
C ALA A 86 14.12 -0.35 11.47
N GLN A 87 13.57 -1.39 12.11
CA GLN A 87 14.20 -2.12 13.21
C GLN A 87 14.98 -3.36 12.75
N VAL A 88 14.93 -3.70 11.46
CA VAL A 88 15.61 -4.85 10.83
C VAL A 88 16.94 -4.42 10.22
#